data_AF-A0A366Y383-F1
#
_entry.id   AF-A0A366Y383-F1
#
_cell.length_a   1.000
_cell.length_b   1.000
_cell.length_c   1.000
_cell.angle_alpha   90.00
_cell.angle_beta   90.00
_cell.angle_gamma   90.00
#
_symmetry.space_group_name_H-M   'P 1'
#
loop_
_entity.id
_entity.type
_entity.pdbx_description
1 polymer ?
#
loop_
_entity_poly.entity_id
_entity_poly.type
_entity_poly.pdbx_seq_one_letter_code
_entity_poly.pdbx_strand_id
1 'polypeptide(L)' 'MHKLSNQVLIHSYSKAIELQLDTAFISLLQEELNRRKFTLSQYLNPS' A
#
# COMPACT_ATOMS: atom_id res chain seq x y z
N MET A 1 0.56 6.18 -9.58
CA MET A 1 -0.45 5.59 -8.67
C MET A 1 -1.47 6.59 -8.10
N HIS A 2 -1.32 7.90 -8.32
CA HIS A 2 -2.14 8.94 -7.67
C HIS A 2 -3.67 8.86 -7.88
N LYS A 3 -4.14 8.14 -8.91
CA LYS A 3 -5.57 7.93 -9.17
C LYS A 3 -6.17 6.71 -8.47
N LEU A 4 -5.34 5.83 -7.91
CA LEU A 4 -5.83 4.66 -7.16
C LEU A 4 -6.49 5.15 -5.87
N SER A 5 -7.65 4.59 -5.53
CA SER A 5 -8.19 4.76 -4.18
C SER A 5 -7.26 4.10 -3.17
N ASN A 6 -7.36 4.52 -1.91
CA ASN A 6 -6.50 3.98 -0.86
C ASN A 6 -6.70 2.47 -0.65
N GLN A 7 -7.95 2.00 -0.72
CA GLN A 7 -8.27 0.58 -0.62
C GLN A 7 -7.62 -0.24 -1.74
N VAL A 8 -7.68 0.26 -2.98
CA VAL A 8 -7.06 -0.43 -4.13
C VAL A 8 -5.53 -0.42 -4.00
N LEU A 9 -4.94 0.67 -3.51
CA LEU A 9 -3.49 0.75 -3.30
C LEU A 9 -3.00 -0.27 -2.26
N ILE A 10 -3.71 -0.38 -1.12
CA ILE A 10 -3.40 -1.35 -0.06
C ILE A 10 -3.55 -2.79 -0.58
N HIS A 11 -4.66 -3.09 -1.27
CA HIS A 11 -4.89 -4.41 -1.83
C HIS A 11 -3.83 -4.79 -2.86
N SER A 12 -3.44 -3.84 -3.73
CA SER A 12 -2.40 -4.05 -4.73
C SER A 12 -1.04 -4.31 -4.10
N TYR A 13 -0.69 -3.60 -3.02
CA TYR A 13 0.55 -3.85 -2.26
C TYR A 13 0.56 -5.24 -1.61
N SER A 14 -0.52 -5.61 -0.92
CA SER A 14 -0.66 -6.95 -0.32
C SER A 14 -0.52 -8.04 -1.39
N LYS A 15 -1.20 -7.87 -2.53
CA LYS A 15 -1.17 -8.87 -3.59
C LYS A 15 0.18 -8.98 -4.28
N ALA A 16 0.88 -7.86 -4.44
CA ALA A 16 2.23 -7.84 -5.00
C ALA A 16 3.23 -8.60 -4.11
N ILE A 17 3.12 -8.50 -2.78
CA ILE A 17 3.92 -9.28 -1.83
C ILE A 17 3.58 -10.78 -1.92
N GLU A 18 2.29 -11.12 -1.86
CA GLU A 18 1.84 -12.52 -1.92
C GLU A 18 2.33 -13.23 -3.19
N LEU A 19 2.28 -12.55 -4.33
CA LEU A 19 2.69 -13.09 -5.62
C LEU A 19 4.21 -12.99 -5.85
N GLN A 20 4.97 -12.45 -4.90
CA GLN A 20 6.42 -12.23 -5.01
C GLN A 20 6.78 -11.49 -6.30
N LEU A 21 6.03 -10.42 -6.60
CA LEU A 21 6.31 -9.61 -7.78
C LEU A 21 7.64 -8.87 -7.64
N ASP A 22 8.04 -8.26 -8.76
CA ASP A 22 9.26 -7.47 -8.83
C ASP A 22 9.40 -6.47 -7.67
N THR A 23 10.59 -6.45 -7.07
CA THR A 23 10.86 -5.67 -5.87
C THR A 23 10.77 -4.17 -6.14
N ALA A 24 11.14 -3.69 -7.33
CA ALA A 24 11.00 -2.28 -7.68
C ALA A 24 9.52 -1.89 -7.79
N PHE A 25 8.67 -2.78 -8.31
CA PHE A 25 7.21 -2.55 -8.31
C PHE A 25 6.63 -2.46 -6.89
N ILE A 26 7.04 -3.36 -5.99
CA ILE A 26 6.63 -3.34 -4.57
C ILE A 26 7.10 -2.05 -3.89
N SER A 27 8.34 -1.60 -4.15
CA SER A 27 8.86 -0.35 -3.60
C SER A 27 8.06 0.88 -4.05
N LEU A 28 7.60 0.92 -5.30
CA LEU A 28 6.75 2.02 -5.79
C LEU A 28 5.40 2.07 -5.07
N LEU A 29 4.79 0.92 -4.77
CA LEU A 29 3.55 0.84 -4.00
C LEU A 29 3.76 1.31 -2.56
N GLN A 30 4.87 0.88 -1.95
CA GLN A 30 5.25 1.27 -0.60
C GLN A 30 5.53 2.78 -0.47
N GLU A 31 6.22 3.36 -1.45
CA GLU A 31 6.49 4.79 -1.50
C GLU A 31 5.19 5.60 -1.58
N GLU A 32 4.25 5.20 -2.43
CA GLU A 32 2.96 5.89 -2.55
C GLU A 32 2.10 5.74 -1.27
N LEU A 33 2.15 4.57 -0.60
CA LEU A 33 1.48 4.36 0.69
C LEU A 33 2.06 5.28 1.78
N ASN A 34 3.39 5.39 1.84
CA ASN A 34 4.09 6.28 2.77
C ASN A 34 3.79 7.76 2.47
N ARG A 35 3.80 8.15 1.19
CA ARG A 35 3.51 9.52 0.73
C ARG A 35 2.10 9.95 1.14
N ARG A 36 1.12 9.04 1.10
CA ARG A 36 -0.27 9.32 1.49
C ARG A 36 -0.50 9.38 3.00
N LYS A 37 0.54 9.20 3.81
CA LYS A 37 0.43 9.12 5.28
C LYS A 37 -0.62 8.10 5.71
N PHE A 38 -0.65 6.92 5.10
CA PHE A 38 -1.31 5.77 5.74
C PHE A 38 -0.46 5.38 6.94
N THR A 39 -0.54 6.17 8.00
CA THR A 39 -0.12 5.73 9.31
C THR A 39 -1.06 4.57 9.63
N LEU A 40 -0.54 3.34 9.55
CA LEU A 40 -1.23 2.09 9.92
C LEU A 40 -1.91 2.15 11.31
N SER A 41 -1.64 3.20 12.10
CA SER A 41 -2.34 3.55 13.33
C SER A 41 -3.85 3.79 13.16
N GLN A 42 -4.35 4.17 11.98
CA GLN A 42 -5.80 4.36 11.78
C GLN A 42 -6.58 3.04 11.58
N TYR A 43 -5.89 1.93 11.32
CA TYR A 43 -6.52 0.60 11.16
C TYR A 43 -6.19 -0.38 12.29
N LEU A 44 -5.23 -0.04 13.16
CA LEU A 44 -4.82 -0.86 14.31
C LEU A 44 -5.42 -0.41 15.66
N ASN A 45 -6.16 0.70 15.69
CA ASN A 45 -6.94 1.11 16.86
C ASN A 45 -8.43 1.22 16.48
N PRO A 46 -9.23 0.15 16.63
CA PRO A 46 -10.67 0.31 16.68
C PRO A 46 -10.98 1.06 17.99
N SER A 47 -11.54 2.27 17.86
CA SER A 47 -12.24 2.92 18.97
C SER A 47 -13.52 2.16 19.27
#